data_AF-A0A4R7TGM0-F1
#
_entry.id   AF-A0A4R7TGM0-F1
#
_cell.length_a   1.000
_cell.length_b   1.000
_cell.length_c   1.000
_cell.angle_alpha   90.00
_cell.angle_beta   90.00
_cell.angle_gamma   90.00
#
_symmetry.space_group_name_H-M   'P 1'
#
loop_
_entity.id
_entity.type
_entity.pdbx_description
1 polymer ?
#
loop_
_entity_poly.entity_id
_entity_poly.type
_entity_poly.pdbx_seq_one_letter_code
_entity_poly.pdbx_strand_id
1 'polypeptide(L)'
;MVNERGFLRRLLKAVPALRGEWDRARAVYEQNRGVGLRAPTPGSFLIGLAFSTVHRWVEGDAEAGDRLRALLAFLENEAADPETAEFAARFVSCLPDPGERDSAVLDLLGPRLRELKNEQVRRDDESVSPAVVAFLHRLADEIPFLRQQVLEHFEEYRNPLGHVVVGGLVPEVCARYAGGEVELIRPLLAFLEREFEQNPDVDNVIAVSFVEMLPSPDQPGAGIEHALGPKLRAELDRQRTWHP
;
A
#
# COMPACT_ATOMS: atom_id res chain seq x y z
N MET A 1 21.41 19.94 -0.27
CA MET A 1 20.01 20.36 -0.02
C MET A 1 19.31 20.34 -1.35
N VAL A 2 18.29 19.49 -1.51
CA VAL A 2 17.57 19.35 -2.79
C VAL A 2 16.87 20.66 -3.12
N ASN A 3 17.08 21.19 -4.33
CA ASN A 3 16.48 22.45 -4.78
C ASN A 3 15.02 22.26 -5.21
N GLU A 4 14.13 22.04 -4.23
CA GLU A 4 12.70 21.77 -4.44
C GLU A 4 11.99 22.84 -5.28
N ARG A 5 12.26 24.12 -4.99
CA ARG A 5 11.66 25.25 -5.71
C ARG A 5 12.15 25.31 -7.15
N GLY A 6 13.43 25.00 -7.39
CA GLY A 6 14.03 24.92 -8.72
C GLY A 6 13.39 23.82 -9.55
N PHE A 7 13.28 22.62 -8.98
CA PHE A 7 12.63 21.48 -9.62
C PHE A 7 11.19 21.80 -10.02
N LEU A 8 10.37 22.27 -9.07
CA LEU A 8 8.96 22.57 -9.34
C LEU A 8 8.79 23.65 -10.42
N ARG A 9 9.65 24.69 -10.41
CA ARG A 9 9.62 25.72 -11.46
C ARG A 9 9.92 25.13 -12.84
N ARG A 10 10.89 24.21 -12.94
CA ARG A 10 11.19 23.51 -14.20
C ARG A 10 10.02 22.62 -14.63
N LEU A 11 9.45 21.85 -13.70
CA LEU A 11 8.28 21.01 -13.95
C LEU A 11 7.10 21.81 -14.53
N LEU A 12 6.69 22.89 -13.86
CA LEU A 12 5.57 23.74 -14.30
C LEU A 12 5.87 24.59 -15.54
N LYS A 13 7.15 24.66 -15.95
CA LYS A 13 7.56 25.23 -17.23
C LYS A 13 7.51 24.18 -18.35
N ALA A 14 7.96 22.96 -18.07
CA ALA A 14 7.98 21.85 -19.02
C ALA A 14 6.58 21.29 -19.29
N VAL A 15 5.72 21.26 -18.27
CA VAL A 15 4.34 20.77 -18.36
C VAL A 15 3.37 21.83 -17.81
N PRO A 16 3.09 22.91 -18.58
CA PRO A 16 2.28 24.03 -18.10
C PRO A 16 0.86 23.65 -17.64
N ALA A 17 0.30 22.58 -18.22
CA ALA A 17 -1.03 22.07 -17.86
C ALA A 17 -1.13 21.63 -16.38
N LEU A 18 -0.02 21.32 -15.72
CA LEU A 18 0.00 20.95 -14.29
C LEU A 18 -0.16 22.15 -13.34
N ARG A 19 -0.10 23.40 -13.84
CA ARG A 19 -0.24 24.60 -12.97
C ARG A 19 -1.57 24.61 -12.23
N GLY A 20 -2.68 24.28 -12.92
CA GLY A 20 -3.99 24.22 -12.28
C GLY A 20 -4.06 23.17 -11.17
N GLU A 21 -3.38 22.03 -11.33
CA GLU A 21 -3.31 20.99 -10.29
C GLU A 21 -2.46 21.42 -9.10
N TRP A 22 -1.33 22.08 -9.35
CA TRP A 22 -0.50 22.66 -8.29
C TRP A 22 -1.24 23.75 -7.51
N ASP A 23 -1.93 24.66 -8.20
CA ASP A 23 -2.70 25.73 -7.57
C ASP A 23 -3.85 25.17 -6.73
N ARG A 24 -4.53 24.12 -7.21
CA ARG A 24 -5.53 23.37 -6.43
C ARG A 24 -4.92 22.74 -5.18
N ALA A 25 -3.79 22.06 -5.29
CA ALA A 25 -3.11 21.45 -4.14
C ALA A 25 -2.74 22.50 -3.09
N ARG A 26 -2.25 23.67 -3.52
CA ARG A 26 -1.98 24.80 -2.63
C ARG A 26 -3.24 25.38 -2.00
N ALA A 27 -4.31 25.54 -2.75
CA ALA A 27 -5.58 26.07 -2.24
C ALA A 27 -6.17 25.15 -1.15
N VAL A 28 -6.14 23.83 -1.38
CA VAL A 28 -6.56 22.83 -0.38
C VAL A 28 -5.72 22.96 0.88
N TYR A 29 -4.39 23.08 0.77
CA TYR A 29 -3.53 23.33 1.92
C TYR A 29 -3.89 24.62 2.65
N GLU A 30 -4.03 25.76 1.96
CA GLU A 30 -4.34 27.04 2.62
C GLU A 30 -5.69 27.00 3.37
N GLN A 31 -6.69 26.34 2.80
CA GLN A 31 -8.00 26.15 3.45
C GLN A 31 -7.92 25.28 4.71
N ASN A 32 -6.96 24.36 4.78
CA ASN A 32 -6.88 23.33 5.83
C ASN A 32 -5.59 23.40 6.67
N ARG A 33 -4.80 24.47 6.56
CA ARG A 33 -3.52 24.60 7.29
C ARG A 33 -3.65 24.57 8.82
N GLY A 34 -4.85 24.82 9.34
CA GLY A 34 -5.16 24.78 10.76
C GLY A 34 -5.31 23.37 11.35
N VAL A 35 -5.41 22.32 10.52
CA VAL A 35 -5.60 20.93 10.98
C VAL A 35 -4.32 20.09 10.91
N GLY A 36 -3.15 20.74 10.91
CA GLY A 36 -1.85 20.05 10.94
C GLY A 36 -1.38 19.48 9.60
N LEU A 37 -2.03 19.86 8.48
CA LEU A 37 -1.57 19.50 7.14
C LEU A 37 -0.21 20.15 6.83
N ARG A 38 0.64 19.40 6.14
CA ARG A 38 1.93 19.92 5.64
C ARG A 38 1.71 20.64 4.31
N ALA A 39 2.50 21.69 4.07
CA ALA A 39 2.52 22.36 2.78
C ALA A 39 2.91 21.38 1.66
N PRO A 40 2.29 21.47 0.47
CA PRO A 40 2.63 20.59 -0.63
C PRO A 40 4.10 20.80 -1.03
N THR A 41 4.83 19.70 -1.16
CA THR A 41 6.20 19.66 -1.69
C THR A 41 6.17 19.14 -3.13
N PRO A 42 7.26 19.27 -3.90
CA PRO A 42 7.31 18.64 -5.23
C PRO A 42 7.07 17.13 -5.16
N GLY A 43 7.60 16.46 -4.14
CA GLY A 43 7.39 15.03 -3.93
C GLY A 43 5.92 14.68 -3.67
N SER A 44 5.27 15.35 -2.72
CA SER A 44 3.85 15.07 -2.44
C SER A 44 2.94 15.40 -3.63
N PHE A 45 3.31 16.41 -4.41
CA PHE A 45 2.59 16.76 -5.64
C PHE A 45 2.73 15.66 -6.70
N LEU A 46 3.95 15.16 -6.95
CA LEU A 46 4.18 14.06 -7.88
C LEU A 46 3.42 12.80 -7.48
N ILE A 47 3.38 12.45 -6.19
CA ILE A 47 2.56 11.33 -5.67
C ILE A 47 1.08 11.55 -6.03
N GLY A 48 0.54 12.75 -5.79
CA GLY A 48 -0.83 13.08 -6.16
C GLY A 48 -1.10 12.98 -7.67
N LEU A 49 -0.11 13.35 -8.50
CA LEU A 49 -0.20 13.19 -9.96
C LEU A 49 -0.16 11.73 -10.40
N ALA A 50 0.66 10.89 -9.76
CA ALA A 50 0.70 9.46 -10.03
C ALA A 50 -0.69 8.84 -9.84
N PHE A 51 -1.38 9.12 -8.74
CA PHE A 51 -2.74 8.61 -8.54
C PHE A 51 -3.77 9.22 -9.50
N SER A 52 -3.79 10.55 -9.66
CA SER A 52 -4.87 11.22 -10.39
C SER A 52 -4.73 11.19 -11.91
N THR A 53 -3.52 11.35 -12.42
CA THR A 53 -3.27 11.45 -13.88
C THR A 53 -3.25 10.06 -14.51
N VAL A 54 -2.64 9.07 -13.84
CA VAL A 54 -2.62 7.68 -14.33
C VAL A 54 -4.03 7.11 -14.35
N HIS A 55 -4.79 7.29 -13.27
CA HIS A 55 -6.17 6.81 -13.21
C HIS A 55 -7.05 7.40 -14.31
N ARG A 56 -7.02 8.72 -14.54
CA ARG A 56 -7.77 9.34 -15.64
C ARG A 56 -7.33 8.85 -17.01
N TRP A 57 -6.03 8.65 -17.21
CA TRP A 57 -5.50 8.11 -18.47
C TRP A 57 -6.01 6.70 -18.74
N VAL A 58 -6.04 5.83 -17.72
CA VAL A 58 -6.62 4.48 -17.79
C VAL A 58 -8.09 4.53 -18.17
N GLU A 59 -8.85 5.49 -17.62
CA GLU A 59 -10.25 5.72 -17.97
C GLU A 59 -10.47 6.28 -19.38
N GLY A 60 -9.40 6.50 -20.15
CA GLY A 60 -9.46 6.94 -21.54
C GLY A 60 -9.45 8.45 -21.75
N ASP A 61 -9.11 9.24 -20.72
CA ASP A 61 -8.96 10.70 -20.85
C ASP A 61 -7.73 11.05 -21.69
N ALA A 62 -7.96 11.51 -22.92
CA ALA A 62 -6.91 11.87 -23.87
C ALA A 62 -6.02 13.02 -23.35
N GLU A 63 -6.58 14.02 -22.67
CA GLU A 63 -5.81 15.13 -22.11
C GLU A 63 -4.96 14.67 -20.92
N ALA A 64 -5.43 13.69 -20.14
CA ALA A 64 -4.62 13.06 -19.10
C ALA A 64 -3.46 12.27 -19.72
N GLY A 65 -3.68 11.58 -20.84
CA GLY A 65 -2.64 10.86 -21.57
C GLY A 65 -1.51 11.76 -22.07
N ASP A 66 -1.83 12.90 -22.68
CA ASP A 66 -0.82 13.84 -23.16
C ASP A 66 -0.04 14.48 -22.00
N ARG A 67 -0.73 14.81 -20.90
CA ARG A 67 -0.10 15.29 -19.67
C ARG A 67 0.83 14.24 -19.06
N LEU A 68 0.40 12.99 -18.99
CA LEU A 68 1.19 11.89 -18.46
C LEU A 68 2.46 11.68 -19.27
N ARG A 69 2.37 11.65 -20.62
CA ARG A 69 3.55 11.53 -21.48
C ARG A 69 4.53 12.69 -21.30
N ALA A 70 4.03 13.92 -21.21
CA ALA A 70 4.87 15.11 -20.98
C ALA A 70 5.56 15.06 -19.60
N LEU A 71 4.83 14.63 -18.56
CA LEU A 71 5.37 14.44 -17.22
C LEU A 71 6.45 13.34 -17.20
N LEU A 72 6.18 12.18 -17.80
CA LEU A 72 7.15 11.09 -17.88
C LEU A 72 8.41 11.50 -18.64
N ALA A 73 8.28 12.22 -19.75
CA ALA A 73 9.43 12.75 -20.49
C ALA A 73 10.26 13.75 -19.66
N PHE A 74 9.61 14.59 -18.84
CA PHE A 74 10.31 15.47 -17.92
C PHE A 74 11.05 14.68 -16.83
N LEU A 75 10.38 13.73 -16.18
CA LEU A 75 10.95 12.91 -15.11
C LEU A 75 12.10 12.00 -15.60
N GLU A 76 12.03 11.51 -16.84
CA GLU A 76 13.09 10.73 -17.48
C GLU A 76 14.41 11.54 -17.61
N ASN A 77 14.31 12.85 -17.80
CA ASN A 77 15.48 13.73 -17.81
C ASN A 77 15.98 14.01 -16.40
N GLU A 78 15.09 14.26 -15.44
CA GLU A 78 15.46 14.53 -14.04
C GLU A 78 16.01 13.27 -13.34
N ALA A 79 15.63 12.07 -13.76
CA ALA A 79 16.19 10.82 -13.26
C ALA A 79 17.70 10.66 -13.53
N ALA A 80 18.27 11.45 -14.45
CA ALA A 80 19.71 11.45 -14.72
C ALA A 80 20.54 12.24 -13.71
N ASP A 81 19.91 13.18 -12.98
CA ASP A 81 20.57 14.04 -12.02
C ASP A 81 20.39 13.48 -10.60
N PRO A 82 21.45 13.09 -9.88
CA PRO A 82 21.34 12.58 -8.52
C PRO A 82 20.60 13.50 -7.55
N GLU A 83 20.61 14.82 -7.77
CA GLU A 83 19.89 15.77 -6.90
C GLU A 83 18.37 15.73 -7.08
N THR A 84 17.87 15.25 -8.22
CA THR A 84 16.43 15.24 -8.55
C THR A 84 15.87 13.86 -8.87
N ALA A 85 16.74 12.85 -9.01
CA ALA A 85 16.37 11.45 -9.21
C ALA A 85 15.44 10.92 -8.11
N GLU A 86 15.57 11.40 -6.87
CA GLU A 86 14.66 11.04 -5.77
C GLU A 86 13.20 11.41 -6.07
N PHE A 87 12.94 12.53 -6.75
CA PHE A 87 11.58 12.93 -7.13
C PHE A 87 10.99 11.99 -8.19
N ALA A 88 11.80 11.61 -9.18
CA ALA A 88 11.41 10.63 -10.19
C ALA A 88 11.14 9.26 -9.54
N ALA A 89 12.00 8.83 -8.62
CA ALA A 89 11.82 7.58 -7.87
C ALA A 89 10.52 7.58 -7.05
N ARG A 90 10.21 8.68 -6.34
CA ARG A 90 8.93 8.82 -5.60
C ARG A 90 7.70 8.77 -6.49
N PHE A 91 7.77 9.31 -7.70
CA PHE A 91 6.67 9.19 -8.67
C PHE A 91 6.52 7.74 -9.12
N VAL A 92 7.62 7.10 -9.51
CA VAL A 92 7.65 5.73 -10.03
C VAL A 92 7.21 4.70 -8.98
N SER A 93 7.55 4.91 -7.70
CA SER A 93 7.09 4.03 -6.61
C SER A 93 5.58 4.05 -6.38
N CYS A 94 4.86 5.02 -6.95
CA CYS A 94 3.40 5.10 -6.89
C CYS A 94 2.72 4.57 -8.17
N LEU A 95 3.49 4.13 -9.17
CA LEU A 95 2.95 3.46 -10.35
C LEU A 95 2.66 1.99 -10.04
N PRO A 96 1.65 1.39 -10.70
CA PRO A 96 1.33 -0.03 -10.53
C PRO A 96 2.55 -0.93 -10.84
N ASP A 97 2.60 -2.09 -10.20
CA ASP A 97 3.58 -3.13 -10.48
C ASP A 97 3.24 -3.88 -11.79
N PRO A 98 4.23 -4.53 -12.44
CA PRO A 98 3.96 -5.24 -13.68
C PRO A 98 3.07 -6.45 -13.42
N GLY A 99 1.91 -6.49 -14.09
CA GLY A 99 0.87 -7.52 -13.91
C GLY A 99 -0.37 -7.00 -13.19
N GLU A 100 -0.26 -5.89 -12.46
CA GLU A 100 -1.40 -5.26 -11.79
C GLU A 100 -2.36 -4.61 -12.80
N ARG A 101 -3.57 -4.36 -12.32
CA ARG A 101 -4.52 -3.47 -12.99
C ARG A 101 -3.84 -2.12 -13.28
N ASP A 102 -4.02 -1.62 -14.49
CA ASP A 102 -3.46 -0.34 -14.96
C ASP A 102 -1.95 -0.32 -15.26
N SER A 103 -1.27 -1.47 -15.22
CA SER A 103 0.16 -1.61 -15.53
C SER A 103 0.55 -1.22 -16.96
N ALA A 104 -0.40 -0.95 -17.86
CA ALA A 104 -0.15 -0.39 -19.18
C ALA A 104 0.58 0.96 -19.15
N VAL A 105 0.52 1.70 -18.02
CA VAL A 105 1.31 2.94 -17.86
C VAL A 105 2.82 2.67 -17.89
N LEU A 106 3.24 1.47 -17.49
CA LEU A 106 4.65 1.08 -17.48
C LEU A 106 5.25 1.05 -18.89
N ASP A 107 4.43 0.84 -19.91
CA ASP A 107 4.85 0.87 -21.32
C ASP A 107 5.23 2.27 -21.79
N LEU A 108 4.77 3.32 -21.10
CA LEU A 108 5.10 4.71 -21.39
C LEU A 108 6.43 5.14 -20.77
N LEU A 109 7.03 4.33 -19.88
CA LEU A 109 8.27 4.68 -19.19
C LEU A 109 9.47 4.63 -20.15
N GLY A 110 10.27 5.71 -20.10
CA GLY A 110 11.61 5.72 -20.67
C GLY A 110 12.57 4.78 -19.90
N PRO A 111 13.78 4.57 -20.43
CA PRO A 111 14.72 3.57 -19.90
C PRO A 111 15.10 3.81 -18.44
N ARG A 112 15.33 5.06 -18.01
CA ARG A 112 15.74 5.36 -16.63
C ARG A 112 14.59 5.20 -15.65
N LEU A 113 13.40 5.69 -15.98
CA LEU A 113 12.23 5.48 -15.11
C LEU A 113 11.88 4.00 -15.00
N ARG A 114 12.05 3.24 -16.10
CA ARG A 114 11.88 1.78 -16.09
C ARG A 114 12.92 1.09 -15.21
N GLU A 115 14.19 1.50 -15.25
CA GLU A 115 15.23 1.00 -14.36
C GLU A 115 14.91 1.30 -12.89
N LEU A 116 14.48 2.52 -12.57
CA LEU A 116 14.03 2.89 -11.22
C LEU A 116 12.84 2.03 -10.75
N LYS A 117 11.86 1.76 -11.63
CA LYS A 117 10.72 0.88 -11.31
C LYS A 117 11.20 -0.54 -11.04
N ASN A 118 12.03 -1.09 -11.92
CA ASN A 118 12.54 -2.45 -11.78
C ASN A 118 13.37 -2.61 -10.50
N GLU A 119 14.19 -1.62 -10.16
CA GLU A 119 14.99 -1.62 -8.95
C GLU A 119 14.12 -1.47 -7.69
N GLN A 120 13.07 -0.66 -7.73
CA GLN A 120 12.08 -0.60 -6.65
C GLN A 120 11.39 -1.95 -6.49
N VAL A 121 10.86 -2.53 -7.57
CA VAL A 121 10.22 -3.85 -7.52
C VAL A 121 11.20 -4.91 -7.01
N ARG A 122 12.46 -4.91 -7.46
CA ARG A 122 13.48 -5.85 -6.96
C ARG A 122 13.72 -5.70 -5.46
N ARG A 123 13.80 -4.47 -4.94
CA ARG A 123 13.96 -4.23 -3.49
C ARG A 123 12.74 -4.70 -2.72
N ASP A 124 11.56 -4.46 -3.26
CA ASP A 124 10.31 -4.88 -2.63
C ASP A 124 10.20 -6.41 -2.65
N ASP A 125 10.54 -7.08 -3.76
CA ASP A 125 10.69 -8.54 -3.89
C ASP A 125 11.70 -9.08 -2.86
N GLU A 126 12.88 -8.44 -2.71
CA GLU A 126 13.92 -8.82 -1.75
C GLU A 126 13.52 -8.57 -0.29
N SER A 127 12.59 -7.64 -0.05
CA SER A 127 12.05 -7.36 1.28
C SER A 127 10.96 -8.35 1.71
N VAL A 128 10.46 -9.18 0.79
CA VAL A 128 9.42 -10.16 1.08
C VAL A 128 10.05 -11.36 1.80
N SER A 129 9.70 -11.52 3.07
CA SER A 129 10.17 -12.65 3.87
C SER A 129 9.68 -13.98 3.30
N PRO A 130 10.58 -14.93 2.95
CA PRO A 130 10.20 -16.28 2.54
C PRO A 130 9.35 -17.01 3.57
N ALA A 131 9.53 -16.67 4.86
CA ALA A 131 8.72 -17.22 5.95
C ALA A 131 7.26 -16.78 5.85
N VAL A 132 7.01 -15.52 5.50
CA VAL A 132 5.66 -14.98 5.29
C VAL A 132 4.99 -15.62 4.08
N VAL A 133 5.72 -15.78 2.97
CA VAL A 133 5.19 -16.49 1.78
C VAL A 133 4.80 -17.92 2.13
N ALA A 134 5.67 -18.66 2.84
CA ALA A 134 5.39 -20.03 3.26
C ALA A 134 4.20 -20.09 4.23
N PHE A 135 4.06 -19.11 5.13
CA PHE A 135 2.91 -18.96 6.02
C PHE A 135 1.60 -18.80 5.24
N LEU A 136 1.57 -17.96 4.20
CA LEU A 136 0.36 -17.75 3.39
C LEU A 136 -0.03 -18.98 2.57
N HIS A 137 0.95 -19.74 2.07
CA HIS A 137 0.66 -21.04 1.45
C HIS A 137 0.04 -22.03 2.45
N ARG A 138 0.59 -22.13 3.67
CA ARG A 138 0.00 -22.98 4.73
C ARG A 138 -1.41 -22.51 5.11
N LEU A 139 -1.65 -21.21 5.18
CA LEU A 139 -2.97 -20.64 5.43
C LEU A 139 -3.98 -21.06 4.35
N ALA A 140 -3.60 -20.97 3.07
CA ALA A 140 -4.45 -21.38 1.95
C ALA A 140 -4.70 -22.90 1.90
N ASP A 141 -3.76 -23.70 2.38
CA ASP A 141 -3.90 -25.16 2.45
C ASP A 141 -4.78 -25.60 3.62
N GLU A 142 -4.69 -24.95 4.78
CA GLU A 142 -5.41 -25.35 5.99
C GLU A 142 -6.79 -24.73 6.14
N ILE A 143 -7.06 -23.59 5.50
CA ILE A 143 -8.32 -22.86 5.62
C ILE A 143 -9.05 -22.80 4.26
N PRO A 144 -9.88 -23.80 3.92
CA PRO A 144 -10.41 -23.97 2.56
C PRO A 144 -11.20 -22.79 2.02
N PHE A 145 -11.94 -22.06 2.87
CA PHE A 145 -12.74 -20.92 2.43
C PHE A 145 -11.90 -19.68 2.10
N LEU A 146 -10.64 -19.63 2.57
CA LEU A 146 -9.69 -18.55 2.26
C LEU A 146 -8.76 -18.90 1.10
N ARG A 147 -8.68 -20.18 0.71
CA ARG A 147 -7.74 -20.65 -0.32
C ARG A 147 -7.83 -19.83 -1.60
N GLN A 148 -9.04 -19.63 -2.12
CA GLN A 148 -9.24 -18.89 -3.37
C GLN A 148 -8.79 -17.43 -3.23
N GLN A 149 -9.18 -16.75 -2.16
CA GLN A 149 -8.78 -15.37 -1.89
C GLN A 149 -7.26 -15.21 -1.77
N VAL A 150 -6.60 -16.14 -1.09
CA VAL A 150 -5.13 -16.12 -0.96
C VAL A 150 -4.49 -16.34 -2.34
N LEU A 151 -4.97 -17.32 -3.13
CA LEU A 151 -4.44 -17.57 -4.48
C LEU A 151 -4.67 -16.40 -5.43
N GLU A 152 -5.85 -15.79 -5.41
CA GLU A 152 -6.15 -14.57 -6.18
C GLU A 152 -5.20 -13.43 -5.79
N HIS A 153 -4.87 -13.28 -4.50
CA HIS A 153 -3.87 -12.32 -4.05
C HIS A 153 -2.46 -12.63 -4.57
N PHE A 154 -2.08 -13.91 -4.65
CA PHE A 154 -0.83 -14.33 -5.29
C PHE A 154 -0.80 -14.09 -6.81
N GLU A 155 -1.96 -14.08 -7.47
CA GLU A 155 -2.09 -13.79 -8.90
C GLU A 155 -2.11 -12.29 -9.18
N GLU A 156 -2.77 -11.50 -8.33
CA GLU A 156 -2.90 -10.05 -8.45
C GLU A 156 -1.59 -9.32 -8.10
N TYR A 157 -0.89 -9.79 -7.07
CA TYR A 157 0.35 -9.19 -6.61
C TYR A 157 1.52 -10.10 -6.91
N ARG A 158 2.56 -9.55 -7.53
CA ARG A 158 3.82 -10.27 -7.79
C ARG A 158 4.41 -10.88 -6.51
N ASN A 159 4.27 -10.18 -5.38
CA ASN A 159 4.57 -10.73 -4.06
C ASN A 159 3.37 -10.64 -3.15
N PRO A 160 3.10 -11.70 -2.38
CA PRO A 160 1.97 -11.68 -1.47
C PRO A 160 2.28 -10.75 -0.28
N LEU A 161 1.67 -9.58 -0.30
CA LEU A 161 1.67 -8.66 0.83
C LEU A 161 0.94 -9.29 2.02
N GLY A 162 1.67 -10.02 2.88
CA GLY A 162 1.08 -10.75 4.00
C GLY A 162 0.22 -9.89 4.92
N HIS A 163 0.63 -8.64 5.13
CA HIS A 163 -0.17 -7.64 5.86
C HIS A 163 -1.52 -7.34 5.18
N VAL A 164 -1.56 -7.28 3.85
CA VAL A 164 -2.81 -7.03 3.10
C VAL A 164 -3.71 -8.25 3.15
N VAL A 165 -3.18 -9.45 2.92
CA VAL A 165 -3.96 -10.69 3.00
C VAL A 165 -4.58 -10.84 4.39
N VAL A 166 -3.74 -10.81 5.43
CA VAL A 166 -4.18 -11.05 6.82
C VAL A 166 -5.09 -9.92 7.31
N GLY A 167 -4.78 -8.66 7.00
CA GLY A 167 -5.64 -7.52 7.33
C GLY A 167 -7.00 -7.57 6.63
N GLY A 168 -7.04 -8.08 5.40
CA GLY A 168 -8.28 -8.30 4.65
C GLY A 168 -9.20 -9.34 5.28
N LEU A 169 -8.69 -10.24 6.13
CA LEU A 169 -9.50 -11.26 6.82
C LEU A 169 -10.30 -10.68 7.98
N VAL A 170 -9.78 -9.63 8.63
CA VAL A 170 -10.34 -9.13 9.91
C VAL A 170 -11.81 -8.70 9.78
N PRO A 171 -12.23 -7.92 8.77
CA PRO A 171 -13.64 -7.55 8.62
C PRO A 171 -14.58 -8.76 8.49
N GLU A 172 -14.19 -9.75 7.69
CA GLU A 172 -15.00 -10.97 7.48
C GLU A 172 -15.07 -11.80 8.77
N VAL A 173 -13.95 -11.98 9.45
CA VAL A 173 -13.85 -12.74 10.70
C VAL A 173 -14.69 -12.11 11.80
N CYS A 174 -14.62 -10.78 11.95
CA CYS A 174 -15.46 -10.03 12.89
C CYS A 174 -16.94 -10.09 12.53
N ALA A 175 -17.29 -10.01 11.24
CA ALA A 175 -18.67 -10.12 10.77
C ALA A 175 -19.26 -11.52 11.07
N ARG A 176 -18.52 -12.59 10.79
CA ARG A 176 -18.92 -13.97 11.10
C ARG A 176 -19.07 -14.20 12.60
N TYR A 177 -18.15 -13.65 13.42
CA TYR A 177 -18.28 -13.70 14.87
C TYR A 177 -19.57 -13.00 15.35
N ALA A 178 -19.83 -11.78 14.87
CA ALA A 178 -21.05 -11.03 15.21
C ALA A 178 -22.33 -11.74 14.75
N GLY A 179 -22.28 -12.51 13.67
CA GLY A 179 -23.36 -13.37 13.19
C GLY A 179 -23.55 -14.68 13.97
N GLY A 180 -22.68 -14.98 14.95
CA GLY A 180 -22.73 -16.23 15.72
C GLY A 180 -22.09 -17.44 15.02
N GLU A 181 -21.37 -17.23 13.93
CA GLU A 181 -20.74 -18.28 13.11
C GLU A 181 -19.31 -18.61 13.58
N VAL A 182 -19.10 -18.64 14.90
CA VAL A 182 -17.76 -18.78 15.52
C VAL A 182 -17.05 -20.06 15.07
N GLU A 183 -17.79 -21.15 14.86
CA GLU A 183 -17.22 -22.42 14.40
C GLU A 183 -16.59 -22.33 13.00
N LEU A 184 -17.03 -21.40 12.14
CA LEU A 184 -16.46 -21.21 10.81
C LEU A 184 -15.11 -20.49 10.84
N ILE A 185 -14.88 -19.64 11.85
CA ILE A 185 -13.62 -18.89 12.01
C ILE A 185 -12.65 -19.54 12.99
N ARG A 186 -13.12 -20.48 13.82
CA ARG A 186 -12.29 -21.19 14.81
C ARG A 186 -11.04 -21.85 14.20
N PRO A 187 -11.09 -22.51 13.02
CA PRO A 187 -9.89 -23.07 12.39
C PRO A 187 -8.84 -22.01 12.05
N LEU A 188 -9.26 -20.83 11.58
CA LEU A 188 -8.37 -19.71 11.30
C LEU A 188 -7.71 -19.19 12.57
N LEU A 189 -8.50 -18.96 13.63
CA LEU A 189 -7.95 -18.47 14.90
C LEU A 189 -6.95 -19.47 15.50
N ALA A 190 -7.24 -20.77 15.42
CA ALA A 190 -6.35 -21.83 15.87
C ALA A 190 -5.07 -21.91 15.03
N PHE A 191 -5.17 -21.70 13.71
CA PHE A 191 -4.03 -21.61 12.81
C PHE A 191 -3.11 -20.43 13.18
N LEU A 192 -3.68 -19.22 13.32
CA LEU A 192 -2.92 -18.02 13.67
C LEU A 192 -2.24 -18.15 15.05
N GLU A 193 -2.94 -18.69 16.04
CA GLU A 193 -2.39 -18.97 17.37
C GLU A 193 -1.19 -19.92 17.33
N ARG A 194 -1.23 -20.93 16.45
CA ARG A 194 -0.15 -21.91 16.28
C ARG A 194 1.06 -21.29 15.59
N GLU A 195 0.84 -20.47 14.57
CA GLU A 195 1.91 -19.82 13.80
C GLU A 195 2.56 -18.65 14.57
N PHE A 196 1.86 -18.05 15.52
CA PHE A 196 2.40 -16.96 16.34
C PHE A 196 3.51 -17.43 17.30
N GLU A 197 4.55 -16.60 17.42
CA GLU A 197 5.82 -16.83 18.12
C GLU A 197 6.73 -17.89 17.47
N GLN A 198 6.49 -18.24 16.19
CA GLN A 198 7.33 -19.19 15.46
C GLN A 198 8.39 -18.51 14.59
N ASN A 199 8.08 -17.31 14.08
CA ASN A 199 8.97 -16.57 13.21
C ASN A 199 8.70 -15.06 13.32
N PRO A 200 9.71 -14.22 13.58
CA PRO A 200 9.52 -12.78 13.80
C PRO A 200 8.78 -12.05 12.67
N ASP A 201 8.98 -12.44 11.41
CA ASP A 201 8.34 -11.78 10.27
C ASP A 201 6.84 -12.16 10.20
N VAL A 202 6.52 -13.42 10.47
CA VAL A 202 5.13 -13.91 10.55
C VAL A 202 4.44 -13.31 11.78
N ASP A 203 5.14 -13.24 12.90
CA ASP A 203 4.64 -12.64 14.14
C ASP A 203 4.30 -11.17 13.92
N ASN A 204 5.15 -10.42 13.21
CA ASN A 204 4.87 -9.03 12.86
C ASN A 204 3.61 -8.89 11.99
N VAL A 205 3.42 -9.78 11.01
CA VAL A 205 2.20 -9.78 10.17
C VAL A 205 0.95 -10.05 11.00
N ILE A 206 0.98 -11.07 11.87
CA ILE A 206 -0.16 -11.43 12.70
C ILE A 206 -0.45 -10.31 13.73
N ALA A 207 0.57 -9.79 14.40
CA ALA A 207 0.41 -8.76 15.41
C ALA A 207 -0.20 -7.47 14.83
N VAL A 208 0.36 -6.96 13.73
CA VAL A 208 -0.03 -5.65 13.17
C VAL A 208 -1.24 -5.74 12.25
N SER A 209 -1.42 -6.85 11.54
CA SER A 209 -2.51 -6.96 10.54
C SER A 209 -3.66 -7.83 10.97
N PHE A 210 -3.54 -8.60 12.05
CA PHE A 210 -4.68 -9.30 12.62
C PHE A 210 -5.07 -8.70 13.98
N VAL A 211 -4.16 -8.76 14.95
CA VAL A 211 -4.47 -8.42 16.35
C VAL A 211 -4.75 -6.93 16.53
N GLU A 212 -3.89 -6.06 15.98
CA GLU A 212 -4.05 -4.59 16.09
C GLU A 212 -5.31 -4.08 15.38
N MET A 213 -5.74 -4.80 14.34
CA MET A 213 -6.94 -4.46 13.57
C MET A 213 -8.24 -4.96 14.21
N LEU A 214 -8.18 -5.72 15.29
CA LEU A 214 -9.38 -6.18 15.98
C LEU A 214 -10.17 -4.99 16.55
N PRO A 215 -11.52 -5.08 16.55
CA PRO A 215 -12.36 -4.00 17.04
C PRO A 215 -12.06 -3.63 18.50
N SER A 216 -12.13 -2.33 18.77
CA SER A 216 -12.13 -1.80 20.14
C SER A 216 -13.33 -2.34 20.93
N PRO A 217 -13.27 -2.37 22.28
CA PRO A 217 -14.34 -2.95 23.11
C PRO A 217 -15.76 -2.42 22.87
N ASP A 218 -15.89 -1.19 22.34
CA ASP A 218 -17.13 -0.51 22.02
C ASP A 218 -17.63 -0.73 20.58
N GLN A 219 -16.84 -1.41 19.73
CA GLN A 219 -17.15 -1.62 18.32
C GLN A 219 -17.85 -2.97 18.07
N PRO A 220 -18.68 -3.07 17.02
CA PRO A 220 -19.27 -4.34 16.60
C PRO A 220 -18.21 -5.41 16.36
N GLY A 221 -18.44 -6.62 16.88
CA GLY A 221 -17.49 -7.72 16.77
C GLY A 221 -16.42 -7.77 17.86
N ALA A 222 -16.35 -6.78 18.79
CA ALA A 222 -15.38 -6.73 19.89
C ALA A 222 -15.26 -8.03 20.69
N GLY A 223 -16.37 -8.76 20.86
CA GLY A 223 -16.38 -10.01 21.61
C GLY A 223 -15.48 -11.12 21.03
N ILE A 224 -14.97 -10.97 19.81
CA ILE A 224 -14.04 -11.92 19.19
C ILE A 224 -12.78 -12.13 20.02
N GLU A 225 -12.41 -11.17 20.86
CA GLU A 225 -11.30 -11.30 21.80
C GLU A 225 -11.43 -12.52 22.74
N HIS A 226 -12.66 -12.99 23.00
CA HIS A 226 -12.92 -14.17 23.83
C HIS A 226 -12.74 -15.49 23.08
N ALA A 227 -12.66 -15.44 21.75
CA ALA A 227 -12.37 -16.59 20.90
C ALA A 227 -10.88 -16.75 20.59
N LEU A 228 -10.04 -15.78 20.96
CA LEU A 228 -8.60 -15.84 20.76
C LEU A 228 -7.96 -16.90 21.65
N GLY A 229 -6.91 -17.54 21.13
CA GLY A 229 -6.03 -18.37 21.93
C GLY A 229 -5.16 -17.53 22.89
N PRO A 230 -4.45 -18.18 23.82
CA PRO A 230 -3.72 -17.49 24.87
C PRO A 230 -2.62 -16.55 24.36
N LYS A 231 -1.90 -16.90 23.29
CA LYS A 231 -0.81 -16.06 22.75
C LYS A 231 -1.38 -14.82 22.07
N LEU A 232 -2.37 -14.99 21.18
CA LEU A 232 -2.99 -13.85 20.51
C LEU A 232 -3.73 -12.94 21.49
N ARG A 233 -4.31 -13.51 22.56
CA ARG A 233 -4.92 -12.74 23.64
C ARG A 233 -3.87 -11.91 24.40
N ALA A 234 -2.74 -12.52 24.75
CA ALA A 234 -1.64 -11.80 25.42
C ALA A 234 -1.09 -10.66 24.56
N GLU A 235 -0.98 -10.88 23.25
CA GLU A 235 -0.59 -9.84 22.29
C GLU A 235 -1.61 -8.69 22.23
N LEU A 236 -2.91 -8.99 22.17
CA LEU A 236 -3.97 -7.97 22.18
C LEU A 236 -3.92 -7.11 23.45
N ASP A 237 -3.76 -7.75 24.62
CA ASP A 237 -3.66 -7.06 25.90
C ASP A 237 -2.39 -6.18 25.96
N ARG A 238 -1.28 -6.67 25.38
CA ARG A 238 -0.04 -5.89 25.25
C ARG A 238 -0.25 -4.65 24.36
N GLN A 239 -0.92 -4.77 23.22
CA GLN A 239 -1.14 -3.60 22.35
C GLN A 239 -2.07 -2.56 22.99
N ARG A 240 -3.15 -3.00 23.64
CA ARG A 240 -4.10 -2.08 24.31
C ARG A 240 -3.51 -1.35 25.50
N THR A 241 -2.53 -1.93 26.19
CA THR A 241 -1.81 -1.23 27.26
C THR A 241 -0.85 -0.16 26.76
N TRP A 242 -0.44 -0.21 25.48
CA TRP A 242 0.44 0.77 24.84
C TRP A 242 -0.31 1.91 24.14
N HIS A 243 -1.59 1.74 23.84
CA HIS A 243 -2.48 2.74 23.25
C HIS A 243 -3.55 3.24 24.25
N PRO A 244 -3.18 3.96 25.33
CA PRO A 244 -4.14 4.54 26.27
C PRO A 244 -4.93 5.72 25.70
#